data_AF-A0A819HPE9-F1
#
_entry.id   AF-A0A819HPE9-F1
#
_cell.length_a   1.000
_cell.length_b   1.000
_cell.length_c   1.000
_cell.angle_alpha   90.00
_cell.angle_beta   90.00
_cell.angle_gamma   90.00
#
_symmetry.space_group_name_H-M   'P 1'
#
loop_
_entity.id
_entity.type
_entity.pdbx_description
1 polymer ?
#
loop_
_entity_poly.entity_id
_entity_poly.type
_entity_poly.pdbx_seq_one_letter_code
_entity_poly.pdbx_strand_id
1 'polypeptide(L)'
;MCITKLTTAYVFLLLVGVAILVVISIALNAATLGVINKRFDEIKNENGQTTSKTTVSAGPITTSTTRPPISFNLVDSIRIEDLMNHLNELQRIANNTGNTRAIGTRGFTETVNYIYNYLANNASGLKVFREPLSVQNFTIKGNPILISSINDMNKTYTYSTNLARSDFTYVNYSASIDLTKFNLIIVPNYGCDKLDWQNVAGRAALVVVGGTCTNAEKSELANIYNASALLYYNHGLTTTSLAPVIVRLRQANKLPALFLSYAIGQELVNAANLSNVSIWLDVQRENYSSFTIENVCADTIDGNINETIIVGGHSDSVPAGPGINDNGSGTAAILVLATNLARLYQSGNYTKYRYRVRFCWWAAEEIGLVGAIHHVQQAQSPFASSDCRLQDYLINLNYDMLGSPNYMLGIYNGSSAKPDTPSQAINGSIRITEVFRNWFNGKNLPWDYTDFSGRSDYGPFLAAGVVAGGLFSGADETKTSEQRTRYEEKLGQGQGGLVGAILDPCYHRACDTTDNINQLGYEKMVQAAAYMLEFLGQKDDLMTWLYPNGRPKPRLPDEYFPNSDYFRNIDI
;
A
#
# COMPACT_ATOMS: atom_id res chain seq x y z
N MET A 1 -43.55 -51.47 19.77
CA MET A 1 -43.70 -50.45 20.86
C MET A 1 -42.37 -50.12 21.56
N CYS A 2 -41.21 -50.18 20.88
CA CYS A 2 -39.89 -49.94 21.49
C CYS A 2 -39.03 -48.88 20.77
N ILE A 3 -39.50 -48.29 19.66
CA ILE A 3 -38.71 -47.33 18.86
C ILE A 3 -39.06 -45.86 19.18
N THR A 4 -40.21 -45.60 19.80
CA THR A 4 -40.66 -44.25 20.16
C THR A 4 -40.17 -43.74 21.52
N LYS A 5 -39.49 -44.57 22.33
CA LYS A 5 -38.90 -44.15 23.62
C LYS A 5 -37.42 -43.75 23.54
N LEU A 6 -36.69 -44.16 22.49
CA LEU A 6 -35.27 -43.80 22.34
C LEU A 6 -35.05 -42.39 21.78
N THR A 7 -35.94 -41.90 20.92
CA THR A 7 -35.83 -40.58 20.29
C THR A 7 -36.12 -39.43 21.26
N THR A 8 -37.05 -39.62 22.21
CA THR A 8 -37.38 -38.60 23.21
C THR A 8 -36.28 -38.41 24.26
N ALA A 9 -35.56 -39.48 24.62
CA ALA A 9 -34.45 -39.41 25.57
C ALA A 9 -33.23 -38.67 24.99
N TYR A 10 -32.93 -38.89 23.71
CA TYR A 10 -31.81 -38.22 23.02
C TYR A 10 -32.04 -36.73 22.81
N VAL A 11 -33.27 -36.32 22.46
CA VAL A 11 -33.62 -34.91 22.30
C VAL A 11 -33.58 -34.18 23.65
N PHE A 12 -33.97 -34.85 24.74
CA PHE A 12 -33.90 -34.27 26.08
C PHE A 12 -32.46 -34.08 26.57
N LEU A 13 -31.56 -35.04 26.31
CA LEU A 13 -30.13 -34.94 26.63
C LEU A 13 -29.43 -33.83 25.83
N LEU A 14 -29.78 -33.64 24.55
CA LEU A 14 -29.27 -32.54 23.72
C LEU A 14 -29.72 -31.16 24.22
N LEU A 15 -31.00 -31.02 24.60
CA LEU A 15 -31.53 -29.76 25.14
C LEU A 15 -30.91 -29.40 26.50
N VAL A 16 -30.69 -30.40 27.37
CA VAL A 16 -30.00 -30.20 28.65
C VAL A 16 -28.52 -29.83 28.44
N GLY A 17 -27.84 -30.46 27.48
CA GLY A 17 -26.45 -30.12 27.14
C GLY A 17 -26.29 -28.68 26.61
N VAL A 18 -27.19 -28.24 25.74
CA VAL A 18 -27.19 -26.85 25.22
C VAL A 18 -27.51 -25.84 26.33
N ALA A 19 -28.46 -26.15 27.21
CA ALA A 19 -28.77 -25.28 28.35
C ALA A 19 -27.58 -25.12 29.32
N ILE A 20 -26.84 -26.20 29.58
CA ILE A 20 -25.63 -26.16 30.43
C ILE A 20 -24.52 -25.31 29.79
N LEU A 21 -24.30 -25.43 28.47
CA LEU A 21 -23.32 -24.63 27.74
C LEU A 21 -23.67 -23.13 27.72
N VAL A 22 -24.95 -22.79 27.63
CA VAL A 22 -25.42 -21.39 27.71
C VAL A 22 -25.23 -20.83 29.12
N VAL A 23 -25.55 -21.59 30.17
CA VAL A 23 -25.35 -21.16 31.57
C VAL A 23 -23.86 -20.98 31.88
N ILE A 24 -22.98 -21.86 31.40
CA ILE A 24 -21.53 -21.73 31.55
C ILE A 24 -21.02 -20.48 30.81
N SER A 25 -21.49 -20.23 29.59
CA SER A 25 -21.10 -19.03 28.82
C SER A 25 -21.56 -17.73 29.48
N ILE A 26 -22.76 -17.70 30.08
CA ILE A 26 -23.27 -16.55 30.84
C ILE A 26 -22.45 -16.36 32.12
N ALA A 27 -22.09 -17.44 32.83
CA ALA A 27 -21.26 -17.37 34.04
C ALA A 27 -19.82 -16.90 33.75
N LEU A 28 -19.21 -17.34 32.65
CA LEU A 28 -17.89 -16.86 32.20
C LEU A 28 -17.94 -15.37 31.79
N ASN A 29 -18.99 -14.94 31.09
CA ASN A 29 -19.15 -13.52 30.74
C ASN A 29 -19.37 -12.64 31.99
N ALA A 30 -20.16 -13.11 32.97
CA ALA A 30 -20.37 -12.37 34.22
C ALA A 30 -19.09 -12.27 35.06
N ALA A 31 -18.28 -13.34 35.13
CA ALA A 31 -16.99 -13.32 35.81
C ALA A 31 -15.99 -12.37 35.11
N THR A 32 -16.00 -12.34 33.78
CA THR A 32 -15.13 -11.45 32.99
C THR A 32 -15.54 -9.98 33.14
N LEU A 33 -16.84 -9.67 33.15
CA LEU A 33 -17.35 -8.32 33.46
C LEU A 33 -17.03 -7.90 34.91
N GLY A 34 -17.08 -8.83 35.87
CA GLY A 34 -16.71 -8.56 37.27
C GLY A 34 -15.24 -8.18 37.45
N VAL A 35 -14.33 -8.80 36.69
CA VAL A 35 -12.90 -8.48 36.68
C VAL A 35 -12.63 -7.13 35.99
N ILE A 36 -13.37 -6.81 34.92
CA ILE A 36 -13.26 -5.52 34.21
C ILE A 36 -13.76 -4.35 35.06
N ASN A 37 -14.91 -4.50 35.73
CA ASN A 37 -15.44 -3.46 36.62
C ASN A 37 -14.52 -3.20 37.81
N LYS A 38 -13.93 -4.26 38.40
CA LYS A 38 -12.98 -4.09 39.50
C LYS A 38 -11.72 -3.31 39.08
N ARG A 39 -11.20 -3.54 37.86
CA ARG A 39 -10.10 -2.73 37.30
C ARG A 39 -10.51 -1.29 36.98
N PHE A 40 -11.76 -1.05 36.57
CA PHE A 40 -12.26 0.31 36.32
C PHE A 40 -12.42 1.13 37.61
N ASP A 41 -12.85 0.49 38.71
CA ASP A 41 -12.97 1.15 40.01
C ASP A 41 -11.61 1.42 40.66
N GLU A 42 -10.61 0.56 40.43
CA GLU A 42 -9.21 0.79 40.82
C GLU A 42 -8.59 1.99 40.06
N ILE A 43 -8.86 2.13 38.75
CA ILE A 43 -8.38 3.27 37.92
C ILE A 43 -9.07 4.60 38.27
N LYS A 44 -10.33 4.56 38.75
CA LYS A 44 -11.04 5.77 39.20
C LYS A 44 -10.53 6.30 40.53
N ASN A 45 -10.07 5.44 41.43
CA ASN A 45 -9.59 5.84 42.75
C ASN A 45 -8.16 6.43 42.71
N GLU A 46 -7.34 6.09 41.70
CA GLU A 46 -6.00 6.69 41.51
C GLU A 46 -6.03 8.10 40.90
N ASN A 47 -7.10 8.48 40.19
CA ASN A 47 -7.25 9.81 39.56
C ASN A 47 -8.00 10.83 40.45
N GLY A 48 -8.31 10.47 41.69
CA GLY A 48 -9.14 11.24 42.62
C GLY A 48 -8.37 12.20 43.54
N GLN A 49 -7.42 13.00 43.04
CA GLN A 49 -6.89 14.15 43.80
C GLN A 49 -6.80 15.43 42.96
N THR A 50 -7.84 16.26 43.16
CA THR A 50 -7.85 17.74 43.11
C THR A 50 -7.33 18.46 41.86
N THR A 51 -8.25 18.91 41.00
CA THR A 51 -8.04 20.04 40.08
C THR A 51 -8.90 21.24 40.52
N SER A 52 -8.24 22.25 41.07
CA SER A 52 -8.80 23.60 41.18
C SER A 52 -8.62 24.29 39.82
N LYS A 53 -9.71 24.80 39.25
CA LYS A 53 -9.72 25.54 37.97
C LYS A 53 -9.02 26.89 38.15
N THR A 54 -7.88 27.07 37.48
CA THR A 54 -7.32 28.40 37.20
C THR A 54 -7.28 28.59 35.70
N THR A 55 -8.13 29.49 35.20
CA THR A 55 -8.10 29.98 33.82
C THR A 55 -6.84 30.81 33.60
N VAL A 56 -5.95 30.34 32.72
CA VAL A 56 -4.80 31.12 32.23
C VAL A 56 -4.93 31.27 30.71
N SER A 57 -4.90 32.52 30.28
CA SER A 57 -4.87 32.98 28.88
C SER A 57 -3.69 32.35 28.12
N ALA A 58 -3.96 31.78 26.95
CA ALA A 58 -2.94 31.22 26.06
C ALA A 58 -2.06 32.32 25.45
N GLY A 59 -0.86 32.51 26.01
CA GLY A 59 0.26 33.15 25.32
C GLY A 59 0.97 32.15 24.38
N PRO A 60 1.76 32.63 23.41
CA PRO A 60 2.43 31.77 22.44
C PRO A 60 3.41 30.84 23.15
N ILE A 61 3.23 29.53 22.97
CA ILE A 61 4.13 28.52 23.48
C ILE A 61 5.41 28.54 22.65
N THR A 62 6.42 29.25 23.13
CA THR A 62 7.82 29.03 22.70
C THR A 62 8.38 27.84 23.46
N THR A 63 8.17 26.63 22.95
CA THR A 63 8.98 25.47 23.35
C THR A 63 10.36 25.61 22.72
N SER A 64 11.30 26.14 23.51
CA SER A 64 12.73 26.02 23.25
C SER A 64 13.14 24.54 23.35
N THR A 65 12.97 23.78 22.27
CA THR A 65 13.65 22.49 22.11
C THR A 65 15.03 22.74 21.54
N THR A 66 16.03 22.96 22.40
CA THR A 66 17.42 22.87 21.96
C THR A 66 17.64 21.44 21.47
N ARG A 67 17.72 21.27 20.14
CA ARG A 67 18.07 20.01 19.49
C ARG A 67 19.36 19.50 20.14
N PRO A 68 19.43 18.23 20.59
CA PRO A 68 20.66 17.68 21.16
C PRO A 68 21.83 17.85 20.17
N PRO A 69 23.08 17.85 20.65
CA PRO A 69 24.25 18.08 19.80
C PRO A 69 24.24 17.16 18.57
N ILE A 70 24.78 17.68 17.46
CA ILE A 70 24.81 17.01 16.15
C ILE A 70 25.29 15.58 16.33
N SER A 71 24.43 14.60 16.04
CA SER A 71 24.80 13.19 15.91
C SER A 71 25.98 13.04 14.94
N PHE A 72 26.91 12.14 15.23
CA PHE A 72 28.09 11.92 14.38
C PHE A 72 27.79 11.12 13.11
N ASN A 73 26.62 10.47 13.03
CA ASN A 73 26.19 9.73 11.83
C ASN A 73 24.67 9.85 11.59
N LEU A 74 24.21 9.42 10.42
CA LEU A 74 22.81 9.55 10.01
C LEU A 74 21.89 8.64 10.85
N VAL A 75 22.33 7.44 11.22
CA VAL A 75 21.54 6.47 12.01
C VAL A 75 21.20 7.03 13.38
N ASP A 76 22.20 7.55 14.10
CA ASP A 76 22.06 8.08 15.45
C ASP A 76 21.35 9.45 15.46
N SER A 77 21.11 10.04 14.28
CA SER A 77 20.32 11.27 14.13
C SER A 77 18.81 11.03 14.09
N ILE A 78 18.38 9.78 13.90
CA ILE A 78 16.96 9.41 13.80
C ILE A 78 16.32 9.45 15.18
N ARG A 79 15.21 10.17 15.28
CA ARG A 79 14.41 10.32 16.49
C ARG A 79 12.96 10.06 16.21
N ILE A 80 12.32 9.23 17.03
CA ILE A 80 10.90 8.93 16.89
C ILE A 80 10.03 10.19 17.04
N GLU A 81 10.44 11.17 17.84
CA GLU A 81 9.68 12.42 17.98
C GLU A 81 9.65 13.23 16.68
N ASP A 82 10.77 13.30 15.96
CA ASP A 82 10.84 14.01 14.68
C ASP A 82 9.94 13.34 13.64
N LEU A 83 9.93 12.00 13.61
CA LEU A 83 9.05 11.21 12.76
C LEU A 83 7.57 11.43 13.09
N MET A 84 7.19 11.29 14.37
CA MET A 84 5.80 11.48 14.81
C MET A 84 5.31 12.91 14.60
N ASN A 85 6.18 13.92 14.71
CA ASN A 85 5.83 15.31 14.40
C ASN A 85 5.40 15.47 12.93
N HIS A 86 6.12 14.83 12.00
CA HIS A 86 5.72 14.83 10.59
C HIS A 86 4.40 14.08 10.38
N LEU A 87 4.19 12.93 11.02
CA LEU A 87 2.93 12.18 10.91
C LEU A 87 1.74 12.95 11.47
N ASN A 88 1.91 13.64 12.61
CA ASN A 88 0.89 14.50 13.19
C ASN A 88 0.49 15.64 12.24
N GLU A 89 1.45 16.21 11.50
CA GLU A 89 1.16 17.26 10.53
C GLU A 89 0.42 16.70 9.29
N LEU A 90 0.79 15.52 8.81
CA LEU A 90 0.04 14.84 7.74
C LEU A 90 -1.38 14.48 8.17
N GLN A 91 -1.57 14.02 9.41
CA GLN A 91 -2.89 13.79 10.01
C GLN A 91 -3.70 15.09 10.12
N ARG A 92 -3.05 16.18 10.55
CA ARG A 92 -3.68 17.50 10.62
C ARG A 92 -4.15 17.97 9.25
N ILE A 93 -3.34 17.78 8.21
CA ILE A 93 -3.72 18.08 6.83
C ILE A 93 -4.96 17.27 6.46
N ALA A 94 -4.89 15.93 6.57
CA ALA A 94 -6.01 15.05 6.23
C ALA A 94 -7.30 15.44 6.95
N ASN A 95 -7.26 15.64 8.27
CA ASN A 95 -8.42 16.02 9.09
C ASN A 95 -9.08 17.32 8.60
N ASN A 96 -8.29 18.31 8.20
CA ASN A 96 -8.79 19.61 7.75
C ASN A 96 -9.29 19.61 6.30
N THR A 97 -9.04 18.54 5.54
CA THR A 97 -9.31 18.47 4.10
C THR A 97 -10.20 17.29 3.71
N GLY A 98 -11.02 16.78 4.63
CA GLY A 98 -11.99 15.71 4.35
C GLY A 98 -11.55 14.31 4.78
N ASN A 99 -10.61 14.23 5.73
CA ASN A 99 -10.04 12.99 6.28
C ASN A 99 -9.32 12.11 5.25
N THR A 100 -8.64 12.73 4.29
CA THR A 100 -7.87 12.03 3.26
C THR A 100 -6.81 12.96 2.65
N ARG A 101 -5.73 12.36 2.13
CA ARG A 101 -4.69 13.00 1.32
C ARG A 101 -4.69 12.47 -0.11
N ALA A 102 -5.79 11.87 -0.56
CA ALA A 102 -5.93 11.31 -1.90
C ALA A 102 -5.81 12.36 -2.99
N ILE A 103 -5.26 11.96 -4.13
CA ILE A 103 -5.14 12.82 -5.31
C ILE A 103 -6.48 13.46 -5.70
N GLY A 104 -6.41 14.68 -6.24
CA GLY A 104 -7.59 15.46 -6.61
C GLY A 104 -8.34 16.08 -5.42
N THR A 105 -7.87 15.85 -4.19
CA THR A 105 -8.39 16.51 -2.99
C THR A 105 -7.52 17.69 -2.57
N ARG A 106 -8.09 18.56 -1.72
CA ARG A 106 -7.32 19.61 -1.04
C ARG A 106 -6.21 19.03 -0.14
N GLY A 107 -6.43 17.83 0.43
CA GLY A 107 -5.46 17.17 1.30
C GLY A 107 -4.16 16.84 0.58
N PHE A 108 -4.26 16.26 -0.62
CA PHE A 108 -3.09 15.99 -1.45
C PHE A 108 -2.31 17.28 -1.76
N THR A 109 -3.02 18.34 -2.17
CA THR A 109 -2.41 19.64 -2.49
C THR A 109 -1.67 20.23 -1.28
N GLU A 110 -2.28 20.16 -0.09
CA GLU A 110 -1.65 20.61 1.15
C GLU A 110 -0.47 19.72 1.58
N THR A 111 -0.52 18.41 1.35
CA THR A 111 0.61 17.50 1.58
C THR A 111 1.81 17.84 0.70
N VAL A 112 1.61 18.00 -0.61
CA VAL A 112 2.66 18.41 -1.56
C VAL A 112 3.27 19.75 -1.15
N ASN A 113 2.43 20.73 -0.80
CA ASN A 113 2.89 22.03 -0.33
C ASN A 113 3.69 21.93 0.97
N TYR A 114 3.24 21.10 1.93
CA TYR A 114 3.95 20.87 3.17
C TYR A 114 5.35 20.30 2.94
N ILE A 115 5.47 19.21 2.16
CA ILE A 115 6.75 18.58 1.83
C ILE A 115 7.70 19.60 1.20
N TYR A 116 7.25 20.27 0.14
CA TYR A 116 8.05 21.27 -0.58
C TYR A 116 8.52 22.41 0.32
N ASN A 117 7.58 23.04 1.04
CA ASN A 117 7.88 24.19 1.90
C ASN A 117 8.74 23.79 3.11
N TYR A 118 8.52 22.60 3.69
CA TYR A 118 9.32 22.13 4.81
C TYR A 118 10.78 21.95 4.38
N LEU A 119 11.04 21.29 3.26
CA LEU A 119 12.40 21.08 2.75
C LEU A 119 13.07 22.41 2.37
N ALA A 120 12.37 23.28 1.65
CA ALA A 120 12.89 24.58 1.24
C ALA A 120 13.33 25.44 2.45
N ASN A 121 12.62 25.33 3.57
CA ASN A 121 12.90 26.12 4.77
C ASN A 121 13.87 25.44 5.76
N ASN A 122 13.96 24.10 5.77
CA ASN A 122 14.66 23.35 6.83
C ASN A 122 15.82 22.48 6.34
N ALA A 123 16.00 22.33 5.03
CA ALA A 123 17.04 21.50 4.42
C ALA A 123 17.91 22.31 3.46
N SER A 124 18.53 23.37 3.98
CA SER A 124 19.54 24.12 3.22
C SER A 124 20.63 23.17 2.69
N GLY A 125 21.07 23.37 1.45
CA GLY A 125 21.97 22.41 0.79
C GLY A 125 21.26 21.33 -0.03
N LEU A 126 19.92 21.30 -0.03
CA LEU A 126 19.13 20.55 -1.00
C LEU A 126 18.52 21.48 -2.07
N LYS A 127 18.50 21.03 -3.32
CA LYS A 127 17.77 21.64 -4.43
C LYS A 127 16.39 20.98 -4.52
N VAL A 128 15.37 21.66 -4.00
CA VAL A 128 13.97 21.17 -3.98
C VAL A 128 13.25 21.60 -5.26
N PHE A 129 12.54 20.68 -5.91
CA PHE A 129 11.77 20.95 -7.12
C PHE A 129 10.48 20.13 -7.15
N ARG A 130 9.54 20.57 -8.00
CA ARG A 130 8.29 19.87 -8.28
C ARG A 130 8.31 19.37 -9.71
N GLU A 131 7.76 18.18 -9.90
CA GLU A 131 7.62 17.56 -11.22
C GLU A 131 6.11 17.38 -11.49
N PRO A 132 5.49 18.30 -12.24
CA PRO A 132 4.06 18.26 -12.51
C PRO A 132 3.72 17.20 -13.57
N LEU A 133 2.63 16.47 -13.34
CA LEU A 133 2.06 15.51 -14.27
C LEU A 133 0.53 15.62 -14.28
N SER A 134 -0.09 15.23 -15.39
CA SER A 134 -1.54 15.30 -15.56
C SER A 134 -2.19 13.94 -15.34
N VAL A 135 -3.16 13.88 -14.43
CA VAL A 135 -4.01 12.69 -14.23
C VAL A 135 -5.41 12.96 -14.75
N GLN A 136 -5.96 11.95 -15.41
CA GLN A 136 -7.32 12.01 -15.92
C GLN A 136 -8.28 11.44 -14.87
N ASN A 137 -9.24 12.25 -14.42
CA ASN A 137 -10.32 11.78 -13.57
C ASN A 137 -11.50 11.29 -14.42
N PHE A 138 -12.22 10.31 -13.90
CA PHE A 138 -13.41 9.75 -14.54
C PHE A 138 -14.53 9.67 -13.53
N THR A 139 -15.75 9.93 -13.98
CA THR A 139 -16.95 9.49 -13.25
C THR A 139 -17.82 8.64 -14.14
N ILE A 140 -18.56 7.74 -13.54
CA ILE A 140 -19.60 7.01 -14.26
C ILE A 140 -20.69 8.01 -14.66
N LYS A 141 -21.13 7.93 -15.91
CA LYS A 141 -22.19 8.75 -16.47
C LYS A 141 -23.46 7.92 -16.54
N GLY A 142 -24.53 8.40 -15.93
CA GLY A 142 -25.78 7.64 -15.87
C GLY A 142 -25.64 6.34 -15.07
N ASN A 143 -26.67 5.49 -15.17
CA ASN A 143 -26.70 4.21 -14.47
C ASN A 143 -26.15 3.11 -15.39
N PRO A 144 -25.21 2.28 -14.93
CA PRO A 144 -24.76 1.13 -15.70
C PRO A 144 -25.90 0.12 -15.89
N ILE A 145 -25.83 -0.65 -16.97
CA ILE A 145 -26.81 -1.71 -17.28
C ILE A 145 -26.11 -3.06 -17.26
N LEU A 146 -26.71 -4.01 -16.54
CA LEU A 146 -26.33 -5.41 -16.58
C LEU A 146 -27.58 -6.27 -16.83
N ILE A 147 -27.54 -7.07 -17.89
CA ILE A 147 -28.60 -8.02 -18.25
C ILE A 147 -27.93 -9.38 -18.47
N SER A 148 -28.49 -10.46 -17.93
CA SER A 148 -28.07 -11.82 -18.31
C SER A 148 -29.09 -12.46 -19.26
N SER A 149 -28.63 -13.40 -20.08
CA SER A 149 -29.46 -14.38 -20.79
C SER A 149 -29.08 -15.77 -20.33
N ILE A 150 -30.03 -16.49 -19.74
CA ILE A 150 -29.86 -17.87 -19.29
C ILE A 150 -31.01 -18.67 -19.90
N ASN A 151 -30.69 -19.65 -20.75
CA ASN A 151 -31.70 -20.43 -21.50
C ASN A 151 -32.71 -19.53 -22.24
N ASP A 152 -32.20 -18.52 -22.96
CA ASP A 152 -32.98 -17.53 -23.72
C ASP A 152 -33.94 -16.65 -22.89
N MET A 153 -33.86 -16.72 -21.56
CA MET A 153 -34.59 -15.80 -20.68
C MET A 153 -33.67 -14.68 -20.23
N ASN A 154 -34.11 -13.45 -20.48
CA ASN A 154 -33.36 -12.25 -20.10
C ASN A 154 -33.76 -11.77 -18.71
N LYS A 155 -32.78 -11.47 -17.87
CA LYS A 155 -32.97 -10.86 -16.54
C LYS A 155 -32.15 -9.58 -16.46
N THR A 156 -32.82 -8.47 -16.16
CA THR A 156 -32.16 -7.19 -15.89
C THR A 156 -31.89 -7.08 -14.39
N TYR A 157 -30.68 -6.69 -14.00
CA TYR A 157 -30.30 -6.51 -12.61
C TYR A 157 -30.47 -5.06 -12.17
N THR A 158 -30.67 -4.85 -10.87
CA THR A 158 -30.95 -3.53 -10.29
C THR A 158 -29.67 -2.81 -9.90
N TYR A 159 -29.45 -1.63 -10.47
CA TYR A 159 -28.44 -0.68 -10.00
C TYR A 159 -29.05 0.33 -9.01
N SER A 160 -28.32 0.61 -7.92
CA SER A 160 -28.65 1.61 -6.91
C SER A 160 -27.37 2.19 -6.32
N THR A 161 -27.38 3.49 -6.01
CA THR A 161 -26.30 4.14 -5.25
C THR A 161 -26.27 3.69 -3.79
N ASN A 162 -27.37 3.14 -3.27
CA ASN A 162 -27.39 2.45 -1.98
C ASN A 162 -27.00 0.98 -2.19
N LEU A 163 -25.73 0.67 -1.92
CA LEU A 163 -25.15 -0.67 -2.12
C LEU A 163 -25.90 -1.79 -1.39
N ALA A 164 -26.56 -1.51 -0.27
CA ALA A 164 -27.34 -2.51 0.46
C ALA A 164 -28.60 -2.97 -0.29
N ARG A 165 -29.01 -2.25 -1.35
CA ARG A 165 -30.17 -2.55 -2.19
C ARG A 165 -29.80 -2.76 -3.66
N SER A 166 -28.51 -2.76 -3.99
CA SER A 166 -28.03 -2.87 -5.36
C SER A 166 -27.60 -4.32 -5.65
N ASP A 167 -27.94 -4.82 -6.84
CA ASP A 167 -27.47 -6.11 -7.32
C ASP A 167 -25.99 -6.05 -7.74
N PHE A 168 -25.58 -4.89 -8.24
CA PHE A 168 -24.22 -4.60 -8.69
C PHE A 168 -23.90 -3.10 -8.56
N THR A 169 -22.63 -2.73 -8.65
CA THR A 169 -22.17 -1.34 -8.71
C THR A 169 -21.03 -1.19 -9.72
N TYR A 170 -20.66 0.06 -9.97
CA TYR A 170 -19.53 0.38 -10.85
C TYR A 170 -18.18 0.05 -10.21
N VAL A 171 -17.20 -0.13 -11.07
CA VAL A 171 -15.79 -0.22 -10.70
C VAL A 171 -15.08 1.05 -11.13
N ASN A 172 -14.35 1.69 -10.22
CA ASN A 172 -13.56 2.88 -10.56
C ASN A 172 -12.44 2.50 -11.54
N TYR A 173 -12.20 3.36 -12.54
CA TYR A 173 -11.36 3.09 -13.72
C TYR A 173 -11.87 1.97 -14.64
N SER A 174 -13.17 1.65 -14.60
CA SER A 174 -13.82 0.90 -15.69
C SER A 174 -13.70 1.65 -17.03
N ALA A 175 -13.41 0.93 -18.11
CA ALA A 175 -13.56 1.48 -19.46
C ALA A 175 -15.04 1.66 -19.82
N SER A 176 -15.30 2.50 -20.83
CA SER A 176 -16.64 2.71 -21.34
C SER A 176 -17.02 1.67 -22.37
N ILE A 177 -18.29 1.28 -22.37
CA ILE A 177 -18.89 0.44 -23.40
C ILE A 177 -20.38 0.79 -23.53
N ASP A 178 -20.85 0.92 -24.76
CA ASP A 178 -22.28 0.91 -25.06
C ASP A 178 -22.83 -0.50 -24.81
N LEU A 179 -24.15 -0.62 -24.61
CA LEU A 179 -24.85 -1.88 -24.40
C LEU A 179 -24.41 -2.98 -25.39
N THR A 180 -23.50 -3.84 -24.95
CA THR A 180 -22.83 -4.85 -25.79
C THR A 180 -23.00 -6.24 -25.19
N LYS A 181 -23.26 -7.23 -26.04
CA LYS A 181 -23.43 -8.63 -25.65
C LYS A 181 -22.09 -9.37 -25.59
N PHE A 182 -21.85 -10.12 -24.51
CA PHE A 182 -20.71 -11.01 -24.35
C PHE A 182 -21.16 -12.40 -23.91
N ASN A 183 -20.40 -13.43 -24.31
CA ASN A 183 -20.50 -14.73 -23.65
C ASN A 183 -19.77 -14.66 -22.31
N LEU A 184 -20.40 -15.18 -21.26
CA LEU A 184 -19.82 -15.22 -19.92
C LEU A 184 -18.86 -16.41 -19.80
N ILE A 185 -17.76 -16.24 -19.09
CA ILE A 185 -16.88 -17.31 -18.65
C ILE A 185 -16.54 -17.14 -17.17
N ILE A 186 -16.58 -18.23 -16.41
CA ILE A 186 -16.13 -18.24 -15.03
C ILE A 186 -14.62 -18.35 -15.01
N VAL A 187 -13.96 -17.42 -14.31
CA VAL A 187 -12.54 -17.55 -13.97
C VAL A 187 -12.45 -18.47 -12.74
N PRO A 188 -11.71 -19.59 -12.83
CA PRO A 188 -11.58 -20.51 -11.71
C PRO A 188 -10.78 -19.90 -10.57
N ASN A 189 -10.87 -20.55 -9.39
CA ASN A 189 -10.16 -20.14 -8.18
C ASN A 189 -10.49 -18.68 -7.82
N TYR A 190 -9.48 -17.85 -7.57
CA TYR A 190 -9.62 -16.42 -7.33
C TYR A 190 -9.12 -15.57 -8.52
N GLY A 191 -8.67 -16.20 -9.62
CA GLY A 191 -8.07 -15.49 -10.75
C GLY A 191 -6.69 -14.90 -10.44
N CYS A 192 -5.95 -15.46 -9.50
CA CYS A 192 -4.63 -14.98 -9.11
C CYS A 192 -3.48 -15.65 -9.87
N ASP A 193 -3.75 -16.78 -10.54
CA ASP A 193 -2.77 -17.44 -11.38
C ASP A 193 -3.02 -17.10 -12.85
N LYS A 194 -1.95 -16.90 -13.63
CA LYS A 194 -2.01 -16.70 -15.09
C LYS A 194 -2.79 -17.83 -15.80
N LEU A 195 -2.72 -19.06 -15.30
CA LEU A 195 -3.44 -20.22 -15.82
C LEU A 195 -4.96 -20.10 -15.68
N ASP A 196 -5.46 -19.36 -14.70
CA ASP A 196 -6.90 -19.15 -14.51
C ASP A 196 -7.53 -18.40 -15.70
N TRP A 197 -6.72 -17.68 -16.49
CA TRP A 197 -7.20 -16.75 -17.53
C TRP A 197 -7.06 -17.27 -18.97
N GLN A 198 -6.51 -18.46 -19.22
CA GLN A 198 -6.16 -18.93 -20.57
C GLN A 198 -7.31 -18.96 -21.59
N ASN A 199 -8.56 -19.01 -21.13
CA ASN A 199 -9.74 -19.17 -21.98
C ASN A 199 -10.62 -17.92 -22.09
N VAL A 200 -10.23 -16.79 -21.49
CA VAL A 200 -11.13 -15.61 -21.38
C VAL A 200 -11.21 -14.75 -22.64
N ALA A 201 -10.35 -14.99 -23.63
CA ALA A 201 -10.26 -14.17 -24.83
C ALA A 201 -11.63 -13.94 -25.51
N GLY A 202 -11.99 -12.67 -25.73
CA GLY A 202 -13.24 -12.27 -26.38
C GLY A 202 -14.51 -12.41 -25.52
N ARG A 203 -14.38 -12.78 -24.24
CA ARG A 203 -15.50 -13.10 -23.34
C ARG A 203 -15.56 -12.16 -22.14
N ALA A 204 -16.72 -12.11 -21.49
CA ALA A 204 -16.87 -11.45 -20.19
C ALA A 204 -16.44 -12.41 -19.08
N ALA A 205 -15.37 -12.07 -18.37
CA ALA A 205 -14.85 -12.88 -17.27
C ALA A 205 -15.61 -12.57 -15.97
N LEU A 206 -16.14 -13.59 -15.30
CA LEU A 206 -16.71 -13.50 -13.95
C LEU A 206 -15.73 -14.11 -12.95
N VAL A 207 -15.27 -13.32 -11.98
CA VAL A 207 -14.26 -13.72 -11.00
C VAL A 207 -14.69 -13.35 -9.58
N VAL A 208 -14.44 -14.26 -8.63
CA VAL A 208 -14.70 -14.00 -7.21
C VAL A 208 -13.59 -13.14 -6.61
N VAL A 209 -13.93 -12.24 -5.69
CA VAL A 209 -12.95 -11.46 -4.93
C VAL A 209 -12.27 -12.25 -3.82
N GLY A 210 -11.12 -11.76 -3.34
CA GLY A 210 -10.23 -12.48 -2.42
C GLY A 210 -9.10 -13.20 -3.16
N GLY A 211 -8.44 -14.14 -2.48
CA GLY A 211 -7.22 -14.78 -2.97
C GLY A 211 -5.96 -14.01 -2.57
N THR A 212 -4.82 -14.39 -3.17
CA THR A 212 -3.51 -13.82 -2.88
C THR A 212 -3.18 -12.60 -3.75
N CYS A 213 -4.16 -12.08 -4.51
CA CYS A 213 -3.98 -11.01 -5.47
C CYS A 213 -5.11 -9.97 -5.36
N THR A 214 -4.80 -8.73 -5.73
CA THR A 214 -5.73 -7.61 -5.70
C THR A 214 -6.74 -7.67 -6.86
N ASN A 215 -7.83 -6.90 -6.77
CA ASN A 215 -8.76 -6.79 -7.90
C ASN A 215 -8.10 -6.10 -9.11
N ALA A 216 -7.17 -5.18 -8.89
CA ALA A 216 -6.40 -4.54 -9.95
C ALA A 216 -5.56 -5.57 -10.73
N GLU A 217 -4.84 -6.46 -10.03
CA GLU A 217 -4.07 -7.56 -10.64
C GLU A 217 -4.95 -8.51 -11.47
N LYS A 218 -6.16 -8.83 -10.98
CA LYS A 218 -7.12 -9.61 -11.76
C LYS A 218 -7.53 -8.91 -13.06
N SER A 219 -7.70 -7.58 -13.02
CA SER A 219 -7.99 -6.80 -14.22
C SER A 219 -6.81 -6.78 -15.19
N GLU A 220 -5.58 -6.72 -14.69
CA GLU A 220 -4.38 -6.81 -15.50
C GLU A 220 -4.27 -8.16 -16.23
N LEU A 221 -4.46 -9.27 -15.51
CA LEU A 221 -4.51 -10.60 -16.10
C LEU A 221 -5.64 -10.72 -17.13
N ALA A 222 -6.84 -10.19 -16.83
CA ALA A 222 -7.94 -10.14 -17.78
C ALA A 222 -7.56 -9.38 -19.07
N ASN A 223 -6.87 -8.24 -18.95
CA ASN A 223 -6.37 -7.47 -20.09
C ASN A 223 -5.32 -8.28 -20.90
N ILE A 224 -4.37 -8.94 -20.22
CA ILE A 224 -3.31 -9.74 -20.86
C ILE A 224 -3.90 -10.90 -21.68
N TYR A 225 -4.91 -11.57 -21.13
CA TYR A 225 -5.58 -12.69 -21.77
C TYR A 225 -6.76 -12.27 -22.67
N ASN A 226 -6.85 -10.97 -23.00
CA ASN A 226 -7.81 -10.39 -23.94
C ASN A 226 -9.29 -10.65 -23.59
N ALA A 227 -9.65 -10.64 -22.30
CA ALA A 227 -11.05 -10.56 -21.89
C ALA A 227 -11.69 -9.29 -22.50
N SER A 228 -13.00 -9.32 -22.75
CA SER A 228 -13.73 -8.17 -23.31
C SER A 228 -14.52 -7.38 -22.27
N ALA A 229 -14.79 -7.98 -21.12
CA ALA A 229 -15.40 -7.33 -19.96
C ALA A 229 -15.02 -8.09 -18.69
N LEU A 230 -15.12 -7.43 -17.53
CA LEU A 230 -14.77 -8.02 -16.24
C LEU A 230 -15.86 -7.81 -15.20
N LEU A 231 -16.34 -8.89 -14.62
CA LEU A 231 -17.33 -8.90 -13.57
C LEU A 231 -16.69 -9.48 -12.31
N TYR A 232 -16.59 -8.68 -11.25
CA TYR A 232 -16.21 -9.17 -9.93
C TYR A 232 -17.45 -9.56 -9.14
N TYR A 233 -17.39 -10.58 -8.28
CA TYR A 233 -18.46 -10.79 -7.32
C TYR A 233 -17.93 -11.09 -5.91
N ASN A 234 -18.73 -10.70 -4.93
CA ASN A 234 -18.36 -10.82 -3.52
C ASN A 234 -18.32 -12.30 -3.08
N HIS A 235 -17.53 -12.64 -2.06
CA HIS A 235 -17.29 -14.03 -1.65
C HIS A 235 -18.31 -14.58 -0.61
N GLY A 236 -19.14 -13.72 -0.01
CA GLY A 236 -20.25 -14.14 0.85
C GLY A 236 -19.88 -14.86 2.16
N LEU A 237 -18.63 -14.78 2.62
CA LEU A 237 -18.14 -15.48 3.82
C LEU A 237 -18.57 -14.77 5.12
N THR A 238 -18.85 -13.47 5.04
CA THR A 238 -19.33 -12.62 6.13
C THR A 238 -20.56 -11.83 5.68
N THR A 239 -21.34 -11.33 6.64
CA THR A 239 -22.51 -10.46 6.36
C THR A 239 -22.12 -9.18 5.62
N THR A 240 -20.88 -8.70 5.78
CA THR A 240 -20.34 -7.53 5.08
C THR A 240 -19.85 -7.85 3.66
N SER A 241 -19.72 -9.14 3.31
CA SER A 241 -19.28 -9.62 1.99
C SER A 241 -20.44 -10.11 1.11
N LEU A 242 -21.67 -9.64 1.36
CA LEU A 242 -22.85 -10.01 0.58
C LEU A 242 -23.18 -8.96 -0.49
N ALA A 243 -23.20 -7.69 -0.11
CA ALA A 243 -23.49 -6.56 -1.00
C ALA A 243 -22.35 -6.31 -2.01
N PRO A 244 -22.62 -5.68 -3.16
CA PRO A 244 -21.54 -5.21 -4.03
C PRO A 244 -20.76 -4.11 -3.31
N VAL A 245 -19.46 -4.01 -3.59
CA VAL A 245 -18.59 -2.96 -3.05
C VAL A 245 -17.96 -2.18 -4.18
N ILE A 246 -17.76 -0.88 -3.99
CA ILE A 246 -17.03 -0.06 -4.96
C ILE A 246 -15.56 -0.37 -4.78
N VAL A 247 -14.96 -0.92 -5.84
CA VAL A 247 -13.51 -1.15 -5.90
C VAL A 247 -12.89 -0.23 -6.95
N ARG A 248 -11.57 -0.17 -6.93
CA ARG A 248 -10.77 0.65 -7.84
C ARG A 248 -9.76 -0.22 -8.57
N LEU A 249 -9.69 -0.03 -9.89
CA LEU A 249 -8.63 -0.59 -10.74
C LEU A 249 -7.58 0.48 -11.02
N ARG A 250 -6.53 0.11 -11.74
CA ARG A 250 -5.50 1.06 -12.19
C ARG A 250 -6.00 1.93 -13.32
N GLN A 251 -5.38 3.10 -13.46
CA GLN A 251 -5.60 3.99 -14.60
C GLN A 251 -5.35 3.33 -15.96
N ALA A 252 -4.48 2.30 -16.01
CA ALA A 252 -4.16 1.56 -17.23
C ALA A 252 -5.26 0.55 -17.68
N ASN A 253 -6.29 0.30 -16.87
CA ASN A 253 -7.34 -0.66 -17.23
C ASN A 253 -8.08 -0.25 -18.51
N LYS A 254 -8.30 -1.24 -19.39
CA LYS A 254 -9.00 -1.06 -20.68
C LYS A 254 -10.33 -1.79 -20.75
N LEU A 255 -10.72 -2.54 -19.70
CA LEU A 255 -11.94 -3.35 -19.70
C LEU A 255 -13.10 -2.60 -19.05
N PRO A 256 -14.32 -2.69 -19.60
CA PRO A 256 -15.51 -2.34 -18.87
C PRO A 256 -15.70 -3.33 -17.72
N ALA A 257 -15.93 -2.82 -16.51
CA ALA A 257 -15.95 -3.60 -15.30
C ALA A 257 -17.09 -3.20 -14.34
N LEU A 258 -17.73 -4.21 -13.74
CA LEU A 258 -18.73 -4.05 -12.69
C LEU A 258 -18.43 -4.98 -11.51
N PHE A 259 -18.98 -4.63 -10.35
CA PHE A 259 -18.89 -5.43 -9.14
C PHE A 259 -20.29 -5.87 -8.70
N LEU A 260 -20.49 -7.17 -8.56
CA LEU A 260 -21.76 -7.81 -8.26
C LEU A 260 -21.84 -8.21 -6.78
N SER A 261 -23.06 -8.26 -6.26
CA SER A 261 -23.34 -8.94 -5.00
C SER A 261 -22.99 -10.43 -5.09
N TYR A 262 -22.77 -11.06 -3.93
CA TYR A 262 -22.53 -12.49 -3.85
C TYR A 262 -23.68 -13.30 -4.48
N ALA A 263 -24.93 -12.91 -4.21
CA ALA A 263 -26.12 -13.62 -4.69
C ALA A 263 -26.15 -13.68 -6.23
N ILE A 264 -25.88 -12.56 -6.90
CA ILE A 264 -25.89 -12.50 -8.36
C ILE A 264 -24.67 -13.20 -8.96
N GLY A 265 -23.49 -13.04 -8.34
CA GLY A 265 -22.31 -13.78 -8.76
C GLY A 265 -22.55 -15.30 -8.73
N GLN A 266 -23.10 -15.82 -7.64
CA GLN A 266 -23.39 -17.24 -7.50
C GLN A 266 -24.49 -17.73 -8.45
N GLU A 267 -25.51 -16.92 -8.70
CA GLU A 267 -26.54 -17.19 -9.72
C GLU A 267 -25.89 -17.42 -11.10
N LEU A 268 -25.03 -16.50 -11.53
CA LEU A 268 -24.35 -16.58 -12.82
C LEU A 268 -23.36 -17.74 -12.90
N VAL A 269 -22.62 -18.02 -11.83
CA VAL A 269 -21.73 -19.19 -11.74
C VAL A 269 -22.52 -20.50 -11.89
N ASN A 270 -23.61 -20.65 -11.14
CA ASN A 270 -24.44 -21.85 -11.21
C ASN A 270 -25.05 -22.04 -12.60
N ALA A 271 -25.51 -20.96 -13.23
CA ALA A 271 -26.08 -21.00 -14.57
C ALA A 271 -25.03 -21.37 -15.64
N ALA A 272 -23.82 -20.79 -15.56
CA ALA A 272 -22.74 -21.05 -16.51
C ALA A 272 -22.15 -22.46 -16.39
N ASN A 273 -22.30 -23.12 -15.23
CA ASN A 273 -21.96 -24.54 -15.06
C ASN A 273 -22.97 -25.49 -15.73
N LEU A 274 -24.19 -25.03 -16.02
CA LEU A 274 -25.27 -25.86 -16.56
C LEU A 274 -25.58 -25.56 -18.03
N SER A 275 -25.29 -24.34 -18.48
CA SER A 275 -25.72 -23.82 -19.78
C SER A 275 -24.82 -22.68 -20.24
N ASN A 276 -24.93 -22.29 -21.51
CA ASN A 276 -24.27 -21.08 -22.00
C ASN A 276 -25.00 -19.84 -21.44
N VAL A 277 -24.24 -18.95 -20.81
CA VAL A 277 -24.73 -17.66 -20.30
C VAL A 277 -24.15 -16.54 -21.15
N SER A 278 -25.00 -15.59 -21.54
CA SER A 278 -24.54 -14.31 -22.09
C SER A 278 -24.90 -13.18 -21.15
N ILE A 279 -24.16 -12.08 -21.23
CA ILE A 279 -24.50 -10.82 -20.58
C ILE A 279 -24.57 -9.69 -21.59
N TRP A 280 -25.37 -8.67 -21.30
CA TRP A 280 -25.23 -7.34 -21.89
C TRP A 280 -24.72 -6.40 -20.82
N LEU A 281 -23.75 -5.58 -21.21
CA LEU A 281 -23.09 -4.62 -20.35
C LEU A 281 -23.14 -3.24 -21.00
N ASP A 282 -23.59 -2.25 -20.26
CA ASP A 282 -23.44 -0.83 -20.58
C ASP A 282 -22.75 -0.14 -19.40
N VAL A 283 -21.63 0.52 -19.70
CA VAL A 283 -20.91 1.37 -18.75
C VAL A 283 -20.53 2.65 -19.47
N GLN A 284 -21.22 3.74 -19.18
CA GLN A 284 -20.82 5.05 -19.67
C GLN A 284 -19.95 5.75 -18.64
N ARG A 285 -18.90 6.42 -19.11
CA ARG A 285 -18.06 7.26 -18.26
C ARG A 285 -18.01 8.67 -18.86
N GLU A 286 -17.99 9.66 -17.99
CA GLU A 286 -17.65 11.02 -18.35
C GLU A 286 -16.19 11.25 -17.94
N ASN A 287 -15.37 11.59 -18.93
CA ASN A 287 -14.04 12.08 -18.65
C ASN A 287 -14.19 13.48 -18.07
N TYR A 288 -13.65 13.73 -16.87
CA TYR A 288 -13.41 15.11 -16.45
C TYR A 288 -12.20 15.66 -17.20
N SER A 289 -12.05 17.00 -17.15
CA SER A 289 -10.77 17.64 -17.45
C SER A 289 -9.66 16.97 -16.64
N SER A 290 -8.52 16.69 -17.27
CA SER A 290 -7.32 16.31 -16.54
C SER A 290 -6.97 17.38 -15.51
N PHE A 291 -6.47 16.95 -14.36
CA PHE A 291 -5.96 17.86 -13.34
C PHE A 291 -4.48 17.56 -13.12
N THR A 292 -3.73 18.60 -12.74
CA THR A 292 -2.30 18.47 -12.46
C THR A 292 -2.09 18.02 -11.02
N ILE A 293 -1.24 17.02 -10.86
CA ILE A 293 -0.63 16.62 -9.59
C ILE A 293 0.89 16.76 -9.73
N GLU A 294 1.63 16.63 -8.64
CA GLU A 294 3.07 16.90 -8.64
C GLU A 294 3.80 15.86 -7.79
N ASN A 295 4.84 15.25 -8.34
CA ASN A 295 5.88 14.69 -7.48
C ASN A 295 6.65 15.85 -6.84
N VAL A 296 7.19 15.64 -5.65
CA VAL A 296 8.17 16.55 -5.03
C VAL A 296 9.50 15.81 -4.94
N CYS A 297 10.60 16.46 -5.30
CA CYS A 297 11.93 15.88 -5.14
C CYS A 297 12.91 16.90 -4.57
N ALA A 298 13.97 16.41 -3.93
CA ALA A 298 15.06 17.19 -3.37
C ALA A 298 16.40 16.50 -3.62
N ASP A 299 17.27 17.18 -4.38
CA ASP A 299 18.61 16.70 -4.70
C ASP A 299 19.63 17.28 -3.74
N THR A 300 20.61 16.49 -3.30
CA THR A 300 21.83 17.03 -2.70
C THR A 300 22.55 17.91 -3.73
N ILE A 301 23.05 19.07 -3.30
CA ILE A 301 23.87 19.94 -4.17
C ILE A 301 25.25 19.34 -4.40
N ASP A 302 25.77 18.61 -3.41
CA ASP A 302 27.01 17.85 -3.51
C ASP A 302 26.77 16.45 -4.11
N GLY A 303 27.85 15.84 -4.60
CA GLY A 303 27.85 14.52 -5.20
C GLY A 303 27.81 14.53 -6.73
N ASN A 304 28.15 13.40 -7.34
CA ASN A 304 28.16 13.22 -8.78
C ASN A 304 26.74 13.05 -9.31
N ILE A 305 26.24 14.03 -10.06
CA ILE A 305 24.94 14.01 -10.73
C ILE A 305 24.76 12.79 -11.67
N ASN A 306 25.86 12.26 -12.23
CA ASN A 306 25.83 11.09 -13.11
C ASN A 306 25.75 9.76 -12.33
N GLU A 307 25.72 9.81 -10.99
CA GLU A 307 25.64 8.65 -10.10
C GLU A 307 24.70 8.98 -8.93
N THR A 308 23.42 8.67 -9.11
CA THR A 308 22.33 9.11 -8.23
C THR A 308 21.74 7.94 -7.45
N ILE A 309 21.72 8.07 -6.12
CA ILE A 309 20.94 7.23 -5.21
C ILE A 309 19.56 7.88 -5.08
N ILE A 310 18.50 7.18 -5.46
CA ILE A 310 17.12 7.66 -5.30
C ILE A 310 16.56 7.06 -4.02
N VAL A 311 15.93 7.89 -3.20
CA VAL A 311 15.20 7.51 -2.00
C VAL A 311 13.76 7.98 -2.16
N GLY A 312 12.81 7.06 -2.24
CA GLY A 312 11.45 7.32 -2.67
C GLY A 312 10.38 6.70 -1.78
N GLY A 313 9.20 7.31 -1.80
CA GLY A 313 7.95 6.84 -1.20
C GLY A 313 6.81 7.73 -1.68
N HIS A 314 5.56 7.30 -1.55
CA HIS A 314 4.43 8.05 -2.10
C HIS A 314 3.84 9.05 -1.11
N SER A 315 3.20 10.07 -1.67
CA SER A 315 2.67 11.24 -0.96
C SER A 315 1.17 11.31 -0.92
N ASP A 316 0.45 10.46 -1.64
CA ASP A 316 -1.00 10.38 -1.57
C ASP A 316 -1.47 9.39 -0.49
N SER A 317 -2.78 9.19 -0.45
CA SER A 317 -3.46 8.16 0.32
C SER A 317 -4.67 7.69 -0.48
N VAL A 318 -5.33 6.62 -0.07
CA VAL A 318 -6.68 6.34 -0.57
C VAL A 318 -7.73 7.36 -0.11
N PRO A 319 -8.84 7.53 -0.85
CA PRO A 319 -9.96 8.38 -0.43
C PRO A 319 -10.63 7.96 0.88
N ALA A 320 -10.47 6.69 1.28
CA ALA A 320 -11.16 6.12 2.43
C ALA A 320 -10.61 6.58 3.80
N GLY A 321 -9.39 7.11 3.84
CA GLY A 321 -8.75 7.48 5.10
C GLY A 321 -7.54 8.40 4.98
N PRO A 322 -6.96 8.80 6.12
CA PRO A 322 -5.89 9.77 6.18
C PRO A 322 -4.54 9.25 5.67
N GLY A 323 -4.33 7.93 5.66
CA GLY A 323 -3.14 7.30 5.08
C GLY A 323 -1.87 7.62 5.85
N ILE A 324 -1.88 7.43 7.17
CA ILE A 324 -0.74 7.81 8.01
C ILE A 324 0.34 6.73 8.02
N ASN A 325 0.00 5.45 8.12
CA ASN A 325 0.99 4.42 7.82
C ASN A 325 1.20 4.35 6.31
N ASP A 326 0.13 4.41 5.52
CA ASP A 326 0.14 4.27 4.06
C ASP A 326 -0.22 5.59 3.32
N ASN A 327 0.76 6.38 2.87
CA ASN A 327 2.20 6.25 3.14
C ASN A 327 2.77 7.49 3.83
N GLY A 328 2.06 7.98 4.84
CA GLY A 328 2.58 9.03 5.72
C GLY A 328 3.89 8.62 6.41
N SER A 329 4.04 7.35 6.78
CA SER A 329 5.21 6.79 7.47
C SER A 329 6.47 6.83 6.60
N GLY A 330 6.40 6.43 5.33
CA GLY A 330 7.48 6.58 4.36
C GLY A 330 7.73 8.06 4.05
N THR A 331 6.69 8.85 3.79
CA THR A 331 6.81 10.30 3.55
C THR A 331 7.59 11.01 4.67
N ALA A 332 7.23 10.75 5.93
CA ALA A 332 7.89 11.33 7.10
C ALA A 332 9.31 10.80 7.30
N ALA A 333 9.56 9.51 7.06
CA ALA A 333 10.90 8.94 7.12
C ALA A 333 11.85 9.62 6.13
N ILE A 334 11.42 9.81 4.89
CA ILE A 334 12.21 10.46 3.84
C ILE A 334 12.47 11.94 4.20
N LEU A 335 11.49 12.65 4.78
CA LEU A 335 11.68 14.03 5.25
C LEU A 335 12.77 14.11 6.34
N VAL A 336 12.73 13.21 7.31
CA VAL A 336 13.74 13.14 8.38
C VAL A 336 15.11 12.78 7.82
N LEU A 337 15.21 11.80 6.91
CA LEU A 337 16.47 11.43 6.26
C LEU A 337 17.08 12.60 5.47
N ALA A 338 16.27 13.26 4.64
CA ALA A 338 16.71 14.39 3.83
C ALA A 338 17.21 15.55 4.69
N THR A 339 16.43 15.93 5.71
CA THR A 339 16.78 17.06 6.57
C THR A 339 17.94 16.76 7.50
N ASN A 340 18.05 15.54 8.02
CA ASN A 340 19.20 15.16 8.84
C ASN A 340 20.49 15.07 8.01
N LEU A 341 20.44 14.50 6.80
CA LEU A 341 21.60 14.47 5.90
C LEU A 341 22.06 15.89 5.55
N ALA A 342 21.13 16.79 5.20
CA ALA A 342 21.45 18.18 4.90
C ALA A 342 22.15 18.88 6.08
N ARG A 343 21.65 18.69 7.31
CA ARG A 343 22.26 19.25 8.53
C ARG A 343 23.63 18.62 8.82
N LEU A 344 23.82 17.33 8.57
CA LEU A 344 25.12 16.67 8.69
C LEU A 344 26.14 17.25 7.70
N TYR A 345 25.76 17.45 6.43
CA TYR A 345 26.63 18.06 5.43
C TYR A 345 27.06 19.49 5.79
N GLN A 346 26.19 20.24 6.47
CA GLN A 346 26.51 21.59 6.96
C GLN A 346 27.44 21.59 8.18
N SER A 347 27.45 20.52 8.97
CA SER A 347 28.26 20.45 10.20
C SER A 347 29.76 20.50 9.93
N GLY A 348 30.21 20.17 8.71
CA GLY A 348 31.61 20.08 8.33
C GLY A 348 32.34 18.83 8.85
N ASN A 349 31.76 18.10 9.80
CA ASN A 349 32.36 16.90 10.40
C ASN A 349 31.86 15.58 9.80
N TYR A 350 30.95 15.66 8.83
CA TYR A 350 30.39 14.51 8.14
C TYR A 350 30.93 14.46 6.71
N THR A 351 31.47 13.30 6.31
CA THR A 351 31.95 13.10 4.94
C THR A 351 30.77 13.15 3.97
N LYS A 352 30.78 14.14 3.08
CA LYS A 352 29.79 14.26 2.02
C LYS A 352 29.88 13.05 1.09
N TYR A 353 28.74 12.56 0.63
CA TYR A 353 28.72 11.39 -0.24
C TYR A 353 29.28 11.74 -1.61
N ARG A 354 29.93 10.74 -2.23
CA ARG A 354 30.41 10.84 -3.62
C ARG A 354 29.24 10.95 -4.61
N TYR A 355 28.12 10.32 -4.28
CA TYR A 355 26.95 10.19 -5.14
C TYR A 355 25.93 11.29 -4.84
N ARG A 356 25.19 11.73 -5.85
CA ARG A 356 24.02 12.55 -5.61
C ARG A 356 22.97 11.72 -4.90
N VAL A 357 22.33 12.27 -3.87
CA VAL A 357 21.11 11.67 -3.28
C VAL A 357 19.91 12.48 -3.73
N ARG A 358 18.92 11.80 -4.31
CA ARG A 358 17.63 12.36 -4.72
C ARG A 358 16.54 11.78 -3.83
N PHE A 359 15.97 12.60 -2.97
CA PHE A 359 14.79 12.25 -2.19
C PHE A 359 13.55 12.61 -2.99
N CYS A 360 12.59 11.70 -3.14
CA CYS A 360 11.37 11.95 -3.91
C CYS A 360 10.12 11.44 -3.21
N TRP A 361 9.04 12.17 -3.43
CA TRP A 361 7.70 11.89 -2.96
C TRP A 361 6.82 11.74 -4.19
N TRP A 362 6.47 10.50 -4.50
CA TRP A 362 5.73 10.15 -5.71
C TRP A 362 4.25 10.47 -5.52
N ALA A 363 3.60 10.97 -6.57
CA ALA A 363 2.19 11.26 -6.59
C ALA A 363 1.41 10.13 -7.24
N ALA A 364 0.16 9.92 -6.84
CA ALA A 364 -0.75 8.98 -7.48
C ALA A 364 -0.21 7.54 -7.52
N GLU A 365 0.42 7.11 -6.43
CA GLU A 365 0.79 5.71 -6.24
C GLU A 365 -0.50 4.87 -6.23
N GLU A 366 -1.48 5.29 -5.44
CA GLU A 366 -2.74 4.59 -5.10
C GLU A 366 -3.69 4.32 -6.28
N ILE A 367 -3.32 4.78 -7.47
CA ILE A 367 -4.07 4.59 -8.72
C ILE A 367 -3.22 3.94 -9.83
N GLY A 368 -1.99 3.55 -9.54
CA GLY A 368 -1.11 2.83 -10.45
C GLY A 368 0.32 3.35 -10.58
N LEU A 369 1.01 3.74 -9.49
CA LEU A 369 2.41 4.21 -9.48
C LEU A 369 2.67 5.39 -10.43
N VAL A 370 1.66 6.24 -10.66
CA VAL A 370 1.65 7.15 -11.81
C VAL A 370 2.81 8.14 -11.75
N GLY A 371 3.14 8.64 -10.55
CA GLY A 371 4.25 9.56 -10.30
C GLY A 371 5.62 8.94 -10.56
N ALA A 372 5.88 7.73 -10.05
CA ALA A 372 7.14 7.03 -10.28
C ALA A 372 7.30 6.58 -11.74
N ILE A 373 6.22 6.12 -12.39
CA ILE A 373 6.20 5.80 -13.82
C ILE A 373 6.57 7.05 -14.63
N HIS A 374 5.92 8.19 -14.34
CA HIS A 374 6.22 9.45 -15.02
C HIS A 374 7.71 9.82 -14.88
N HIS A 375 8.25 9.76 -13.66
CA HIS A 375 9.64 10.09 -13.39
C HIS A 375 10.62 9.23 -14.18
N VAL A 376 10.39 7.91 -14.21
CA VAL A 376 11.23 6.96 -14.96
C VAL A 376 11.11 7.20 -16.47
N GLN A 377 9.91 7.46 -16.99
CA GLN A 377 9.69 7.74 -18.41
C GLN A 377 10.39 9.03 -18.85
N GLN A 378 10.33 10.08 -18.04
CA GLN A 378 11.06 11.33 -18.30
C GLN A 378 12.57 11.09 -18.30
N ALA A 379 13.06 10.25 -17.38
CA ALA A 379 14.47 9.90 -17.33
C ALA A 379 14.94 9.01 -18.49
N GLN A 380 14.04 8.23 -19.09
CA GLN A 380 14.30 7.40 -20.28
C GLN A 380 14.29 8.20 -21.58
N SER A 381 13.64 9.36 -21.59
CA SER A 381 13.50 10.18 -22.79
C SER A 381 14.88 10.52 -23.39
N PRO A 382 15.04 10.44 -24.73
CA PRO A 382 16.27 10.92 -25.38
C PRO A 382 16.47 12.44 -25.18
N PHE A 383 15.42 13.16 -24.78
CA PHE A 383 15.45 14.59 -24.43
C PHE A 383 15.47 14.83 -22.92
N ALA A 384 15.74 13.80 -22.12
CA ALA A 384 15.92 13.91 -20.68
C ALA A 384 16.89 15.04 -20.34
N SER A 385 16.53 15.86 -19.34
CA SER A 385 17.43 16.89 -18.83
C SER A 385 18.69 16.25 -18.28
N SER A 386 19.81 16.98 -18.30
CA SER A 386 21.10 16.47 -17.82
C SER A 386 21.09 16.06 -16.35
N ASP A 387 20.14 16.55 -15.56
CA ASP A 387 19.95 16.21 -14.16
C ASP A 387 18.96 15.08 -13.92
N CYS A 388 18.40 14.48 -14.97
CA CYS A 388 17.36 13.47 -14.88
C CYS A 388 17.50 12.42 -15.99
N ARG A 389 18.64 11.72 -16.11
CA ARG A 389 18.79 10.63 -17.09
C ARG A 389 18.79 9.29 -16.39
N LEU A 390 18.10 8.31 -16.97
CA LEU A 390 17.95 6.98 -16.37
C LEU A 390 19.31 6.31 -16.11
N GLN A 391 20.27 6.49 -17.03
CA GLN A 391 21.64 5.96 -16.91
C GLN A 391 22.42 6.48 -15.70
N ASP A 392 21.97 7.58 -15.09
CA ASP A 392 22.61 8.16 -13.92
C ASP A 392 22.06 7.54 -12.63
N TYR A 393 20.93 6.82 -12.67
CA TYR A 393 20.28 6.25 -11.47
C TYR A 393 20.92 4.94 -11.07
N LEU A 394 21.64 4.93 -9.95
CA LEU A 394 22.31 3.72 -9.46
C LEU A 394 21.33 2.76 -8.81
N ILE A 395 20.43 3.29 -7.99
CA ILE A 395 19.51 2.52 -7.14
C ILE A 395 18.28 3.36 -6.78
N ASN A 396 17.14 2.71 -6.62
CA ASN A 396 15.96 3.23 -5.93
C ASN A 396 15.77 2.51 -4.56
N LEU A 397 15.77 3.27 -3.47
CA LEU A 397 15.39 2.81 -2.14
C LEU A 397 13.94 3.22 -1.89
N ASN A 398 13.05 2.24 -1.77
CA ASN A 398 11.61 2.47 -1.60
C ASN A 398 11.20 2.30 -0.14
N TYR A 399 10.48 3.29 0.37
CA TYR A 399 9.95 3.32 1.73
C TYR A 399 8.46 3.54 1.70
N ASP A 400 7.74 2.45 1.88
CA ASP A 400 6.30 2.39 1.90
C ASP A 400 5.85 1.61 3.12
N MET A 401 4.88 2.15 3.86
CA MET A 401 4.36 1.61 5.12
C MET A 401 5.49 1.10 6.04
N LEU A 402 6.07 1.98 6.85
CA LEU A 402 7.16 1.65 7.78
C LEU A 402 6.71 1.52 9.24
N GLY A 403 5.43 1.75 9.56
CA GLY A 403 4.93 1.89 10.93
C GLY A 403 3.75 1.00 11.33
N SER A 404 3.48 -0.11 10.66
CA SER A 404 2.29 -0.95 10.88
C SER A 404 2.12 -1.38 12.35
N PRO A 405 0.89 -1.48 12.88
CA PRO A 405 0.67 -1.72 14.32
C PRO A 405 1.13 -3.11 14.77
N ASN A 406 0.91 -4.13 13.94
CA ASN A 406 1.34 -5.52 14.15
C ASN A 406 2.58 -5.84 13.28
N TYR A 407 3.47 -4.85 13.14
CA TYR A 407 4.59 -4.77 12.18
C TYR A 407 5.41 -6.04 12.00
N MET A 408 5.90 -6.23 10.78
CA MET A 408 7.17 -6.90 10.52
C MET A 408 8.29 -5.87 10.33
N LEU A 409 9.53 -6.24 10.62
CA LEU A 409 10.73 -5.52 10.18
C LEU A 409 11.14 -6.10 8.82
N GLY A 410 10.37 -5.73 7.79
CA GLY A 410 10.45 -6.35 6.46
C GLY A 410 11.51 -5.75 5.56
N ILE A 411 12.17 -6.62 4.80
CA ILE A 411 13.20 -6.27 3.80
C ILE A 411 12.71 -6.75 2.44
N TYR A 412 12.71 -5.87 1.43
CA TYR A 412 12.46 -6.32 0.05
C TYR A 412 13.51 -7.33 -0.38
N ASN A 413 13.04 -8.50 -0.82
CA ASN A 413 13.87 -9.63 -1.22
C ASN A 413 14.26 -9.51 -2.70
N GLY A 414 15.51 -9.14 -2.98
CA GLY A 414 16.05 -9.07 -4.34
C GLY A 414 15.96 -10.36 -5.16
N SER A 415 15.79 -11.50 -4.50
CA SER A 415 15.62 -12.79 -5.18
C SER A 415 14.18 -13.07 -5.61
N SER A 416 13.19 -12.28 -5.16
CA SER A 416 11.78 -12.46 -5.54
C SER A 416 11.28 -11.47 -6.59
N ALA A 417 12.19 -10.71 -7.20
CA ALA A 417 11.86 -9.90 -8.37
C ALA A 417 11.28 -10.76 -9.50
N LYS A 418 10.29 -10.23 -10.23
CA LYS A 418 9.57 -10.94 -11.29
C LYS A 418 10.53 -11.47 -12.37
N PRO A 419 10.25 -12.63 -13.02
CA PRO A 419 11.15 -13.23 -14.02
C PRO A 419 11.50 -12.34 -15.22
N ASP A 420 10.65 -11.36 -15.55
CA ASP A 420 10.85 -10.39 -16.62
C ASP A 420 11.61 -9.13 -16.16
N THR A 421 12.01 -9.05 -14.88
CA THR A 421 12.91 -8.01 -14.39
C THR A 421 14.24 -8.10 -15.14
N PRO A 422 14.75 -6.98 -15.69
CA PRO A 422 16.06 -6.95 -16.32
C PRO A 422 17.13 -7.48 -15.38
N SER A 423 17.85 -8.53 -15.81
CA SER A 423 18.77 -9.30 -14.97
C SER A 423 19.89 -8.46 -14.34
N GLN A 424 20.23 -7.31 -14.93
CA GLN A 424 21.22 -6.39 -14.37
C GLN A 424 20.80 -5.77 -13.03
N ALA A 425 19.50 -5.63 -12.75
CA ALA A 425 19.00 -5.07 -11.49
C ALA A 425 19.01 -6.10 -10.34
N ILE A 426 18.96 -7.39 -10.67
CA ILE A 426 18.76 -8.47 -9.71
C ILE A 426 19.93 -8.61 -8.73
N ASN A 427 21.15 -8.69 -9.25
CA ASN A 427 22.33 -8.89 -8.40
C ASN A 427 22.54 -7.74 -7.41
N GLY A 428 22.30 -6.50 -7.84
CA GLY A 428 22.36 -5.35 -6.95
C GLY A 428 21.24 -5.39 -5.91
N SER A 429 20.01 -5.71 -6.31
CA SER A 429 18.89 -5.83 -5.37
C SER A 429 19.14 -6.89 -4.29
N ILE A 430 19.68 -8.05 -4.66
CA ILE A 430 20.08 -9.10 -3.70
C ILE A 430 21.14 -8.56 -2.73
N ARG A 431 22.15 -7.83 -3.23
CA ARG A 431 23.19 -7.23 -2.37
C ARG A 431 22.60 -6.20 -1.38
N ILE A 432 21.57 -5.47 -1.78
CA ILE A 432 20.88 -4.51 -0.89
C ILE A 432 20.10 -5.26 0.20
N THR A 433 19.37 -6.32 -0.16
CA THR A 433 18.72 -7.21 0.81
C THR A 433 19.71 -7.72 1.86
N GLU A 434 20.90 -8.13 1.42
CA GLU A 434 21.96 -8.64 2.29
C GLU A 434 22.51 -7.58 3.26
N VAL A 435 22.68 -6.34 2.81
CA VAL A 435 23.14 -5.25 3.68
C VAL A 435 22.11 -4.93 4.77
N PHE A 436 20.82 -4.88 4.44
CA PHE A 436 19.77 -4.73 5.47
C PHE A 436 19.76 -5.91 6.45
N ARG A 437 19.82 -7.14 5.94
CA ARG A 437 19.83 -8.35 6.77
C ARG A 437 20.98 -8.33 7.78
N ASN A 438 22.17 -7.96 7.32
CA ASN A 438 23.35 -7.85 8.17
C ASN A 438 23.19 -6.76 9.23
N TRP A 439 22.53 -5.64 8.91
CA TRP A 439 22.23 -4.60 9.88
C TRP A 439 21.28 -5.07 10.97
N PHE A 440 20.13 -5.66 10.63
CA PHE A 440 19.18 -6.17 11.62
C PHE A 440 19.82 -7.26 12.49
N ASN A 441 20.58 -8.18 11.89
CA ASN A 441 21.33 -9.20 12.64
C ASN A 441 22.35 -8.57 13.60
N GLY A 442 23.13 -7.58 13.14
CA GLY A 442 24.12 -6.88 13.96
C GLY A 442 23.49 -6.07 15.11
N LYS A 443 22.24 -5.63 14.96
CA LYS A 443 21.45 -4.98 16.02
C LYS A 443 20.65 -5.97 16.88
N ASN A 444 20.81 -7.27 16.64
CA ASN A 444 20.02 -8.35 17.26
C ASN A 444 18.49 -8.18 17.09
N LEU A 445 18.05 -7.53 16.01
CA LEU A 445 16.64 -7.33 15.70
C LEU A 445 16.09 -8.49 14.85
N PRO A 446 14.80 -8.82 14.96
CA PRO A 446 14.16 -9.73 14.02
C PRO A 446 14.01 -9.03 12.66
N TRP A 447 13.81 -9.83 11.62
CA TRP A 447 13.49 -9.32 10.29
C TRP A 447 12.73 -10.41 9.52
N ASP A 448 12.01 -10.00 8.48
CA ASP A 448 11.34 -10.88 7.53
C ASP A 448 11.58 -10.40 6.09
N TYR A 449 11.35 -11.27 5.12
CA TYR A 449 11.32 -10.87 3.71
C TYR A 449 9.92 -10.40 3.33
N THR A 450 9.88 -9.37 2.50
CA THR A 450 8.72 -9.04 1.67
C THR A 450 9.13 -9.13 0.21
N ASP A 451 8.18 -9.47 -0.66
CA ASP A 451 8.47 -9.68 -2.06
C ASP A 451 8.43 -8.39 -2.88
N PHE A 452 9.20 -8.36 -3.97
CA PHE A 452 9.01 -7.37 -5.03
C PHE A 452 7.77 -7.72 -5.87
N SER A 453 6.60 -7.63 -5.23
CA SER A 453 5.29 -7.84 -5.86
C SER A 453 5.01 -6.85 -6.99
N GLY A 454 5.52 -5.62 -6.87
CA GLY A 454 5.20 -4.51 -7.75
C GLY A 454 4.28 -3.48 -7.10
N ARG A 455 3.77 -3.75 -5.88
CA ARG A 455 2.84 -2.95 -5.03
C ARG A 455 3.34 -1.61 -4.54
N SER A 456 4.40 -1.06 -5.14
CA SER A 456 4.94 0.23 -4.73
C SER A 456 5.92 0.77 -5.77
N ASP A 457 6.37 2.00 -5.55
CA ASP A 457 7.10 2.82 -6.53
C ASP A 457 8.48 2.29 -6.93
N TYR A 458 9.01 1.24 -6.30
CA TYR A 458 10.21 0.54 -6.79
C TYR A 458 9.99 -0.12 -8.16
N GLY A 459 8.74 -0.48 -8.49
CA GLY A 459 8.39 -1.24 -9.69
C GLY A 459 8.95 -0.61 -10.97
N PRO A 460 8.57 0.63 -11.31
CA PRO A 460 9.03 1.31 -12.52
C PRO A 460 10.57 1.38 -12.64
N PHE A 461 11.29 1.48 -11.53
CA PHE A 461 12.76 1.48 -11.52
C PHE A 461 13.33 0.11 -11.86
N LEU A 462 12.86 -0.94 -11.20
CA LEU A 462 13.25 -2.32 -11.53
C LEU A 462 12.91 -2.65 -12.99
N ALA A 463 11.74 -2.22 -13.49
CA ALA A 463 11.30 -2.36 -14.88
C ALA A 463 12.33 -1.80 -15.87
N ALA A 464 12.88 -0.64 -15.51
CA ALA A 464 13.87 0.08 -16.28
C ALA A 464 15.30 -0.46 -16.09
N GLY A 465 15.46 -1.53 -15.30
CA GLY A 465 16.75 -2.15 -15.00
C GLY A 465 17.60 -1.36 -14.02
N VAL A 466 16.99 -0.52 -13.19
CA VAL A 466 17.62 0.14 -12.05
C VAL A 466 17.47 -0.78 -10.84
N VAL A 467 18.56 -1.02 -10.10
CA VAL A 467 18.51 -1.76 -8.84
C VAL A 467 17.50 -1.12 -7.90
N ALA A 468 16.69 -1.93 -7.21
CA ALA A 468 15.85 -1.45 -6.13
C ALA A 468 16.07 -2.22 -4.82
N GLY A 469 15.67 -1.61 -3.72
CA GLY A 469 15.65 -2.18 -2.39
C GLY A 469 14.80 -1.33 -1.48
N GLY A 470 14.68 -1.71 -0.22
CA GLY A 470 13.90 -0.94 0.75
C GLY A 470 13.34 -1.80 1.87
N LEU A 471 12.37 -1.22 2.55
CA LEU A 471 11.79 -1.76 3.77
C LEU A 471 10.28 -1.61 3.72
N PHE A 472 9.59 -2.49 4.44
CA PHE A 472 8.12 -2.54 4.52
C PHE A 472 7.71 -3.17 5.85
N SER A 473 6.67 -2.65 6.51
CA SER A 473 6.23 -3.15 7.81
C SER A 473 4.98 -4.03 7.79
N GLY A 474 4.44 -4.33 6.61
CA GLY A 474 3.27 -5.18 6.45
C GLY A 474 1.99 -4.40 6.18
N ALA A 475 1.10 -4.94 5.35
CA ALA A 475 -0.23 -4.43 5.08
C ALA A 475 -1.26 -5.51 5.43
N ASP A 476 -1.83 -6.16 4.42
CA ASP A 476 -2.91 -7.13 4.53
C ASP A 476 -2.45 -8.57 4.81
N GLU A 477 -1.15 -8.80 5.04
CA GLU A 477 -0.64 -10.12 5.43
C GLU A 477 -1.03 -10.49 6.86
N THR A 478 -1.06 -11.79 7.17
CA THR A 478 -1.37 -12.31 8.51
C THR A 478 -0.10 -12.68 9.27
N LYS A 479 0.03 -12.21 10.52
CA LYS A 479 1.14 -12.57 11.40
C LYS A 479 1.13 -14.07 11.72
N THR A 480 2.25 -14.75 11.48
CA THR A 480 2.39 -16.19 11.81
C THR A 480 2.86 -16.42 13.25
N SER A 481 2.66 -17.64 13.76
CA SER A 481 3.16 -18.06 15.07
C SER A 481 4.68 -17.99 15.17
N GLU A 482 5.37 -18.38 14.09
CA GLU A 482 6.84 -18.37 13.99
C GLU A 482 7.38 -16.94 13.98
N GLN A 483 6.75 -16.02 13.23
CA GLN A 483 7.09 -14.60 13.26
C GLN A 483 6.91 -14.04 14.67
N ARG A 484 5.74 -14.23 15.28
CA ARG A 484 5.50 -13.73 16.65
C ARG A 484 6.53 -14.23 17.65
N THR A 485 6.87 -15.52 17.58
CA THR A 485 7.84 -16.15 18.50
C THR A 485 9.23 -15.54 18.31
N ARG A 486 9.70 -15.43 17.07
CA ARG A 486 11.02 -14.84 16.75
C ARG A 486 11.12 -13.38 17.21
N TYR A 487 10.04 -12.62 17.10
CA TYR A 487 10.01 -11.21 17.51
C TYR A 487 9.99 -11.10 19.03
N GLU A 488 9.18 -11.90 19.72
CA GLU A 488 9.11 -11.91 21.18
C GLU A 488 10.44 -12.36 21.82
N GLU A 489 11.14 -13.31 21.22
CA GLU A 489 12.49 -13.73 21.66
C GLU A 489 13.53 -12.60 21.54
N LYS A 490 13.47 -11.81 20.46
CA LYS A 490 14.47 -10.76 20.18
C LYS A 490 14.14 -9.42 20.81
N LEU A 491 12.86 -9.07 20.91
CA LEU A 491 12.38 -7.76 21.36
C LEU A 491 11.80 -7.78 22.78
N GLY A 492 11.53 -8.97 23.32
CA GLY A 492 10.95 -9.16 24.64
C GLY A 492 9.43 -9.37 24.63
N GLN A 493 8.91 -9.75 25.80
CA GLN A 493 7.50 -10.11 25.99
C GLN A 493 6.57 -8.97 25.55
N GLY A 494 5.56 -9.30 24.74
CA GLY A 494 4.58 -8.34 24.23
C GLY A 494 4.99 -7.56 22.97
N GLN A 495 6.22 -7.72 22.47
CA GLN A 495 6.69 -7.09 21.22
C GLN A 495 6.59 -8.03 20.00
N GLY A 496 6.06 -9.24 20.19
CA GLY A 496 5.88 -10.23 19.12
C GLY A 496 4.69 -9.97 18.21
N GLY A 497 3.77 -9.09 18.60
CA GLY A 497 2.50 -8.88 17.89
C GLY A 497 1.47 -10.00 18.14
N LEU A 498 0.39 -9.99 17.35
CA LEU A 498 -0.77 -10.87 17.50
C LEU A 498 -0.83 -11.88 16.35
N VAL A 499 -0.68 -13.16 16.66
CA VAL A 499 -0.81 -14.28 15.70
C VAL A 499 -2.22 -14.32 15.11
N GLY A 500 -2.32 -14.55 13.80
CA GLY A 500 -3.61 -14.64 13.11
C GLY A 500 -4.29 -13.30 12.85
N ALA A 501 -3.73 -12.20 13.36
CA ALA A 501 -4.16 -10.85 13.02
C ALA A 501 -3.37 -10.33 11.80
N ILE A 502 -4.03 -9.44 11.06
CA ILE A 502 -3.42 -8.71 9.94
C ILE A 502 -2.28 -7.81 10.46
N LEU A 503 -1.22 -7.61 9.67
CA LEU A 503 -0.07 -6.77 10.03
C LEU A 503 -0.47 -5.29 10.16
N ASP A 504 -1.31 -4.79 9.24
CA ASP A 504 -2.01 -3.51 9.32
C ASP A 504 -3.53 -3.68 9.08
N PRO A 505 -4.35 -3.80 10.13
CA PRO A 505 -5.81 -3.92 10.00
C PRO A 505 -6.48 -2.63 9.50
N CYS A 506 -5.75 -1.52 9.42
CA CYS A 506 -6.21 -0.21 8.97
C CYS A 506 -5.73 0.16 7.56
N TYR A 507 -4.95 -0.70 6.88
CA TYR A 507 -4.56 -0.54 5.48
C TYR A 507 -5.78 -0.19 4.59
N HIS A 508 -5.67 0.91 3.84
CA HIS A 508 -6.73 1.51 3.01
C HIS A 508 -8.04 1.84 3.74
N ARG A 509 -8.01 2.20 5.04
CA ARG A 509 -9.22 2.49 5.84
C ARG A 509 -9.13 3.81 6.59
N ALA A 510 -10.29 4.29 7.03
CA ALA A 510 -10.42 5.52 7.82
C ALA A 510 -9.65 5.50 9.16
N CYS A 511 -9.32 4.31 9.68
CA CYS A 511 -8.57 4.15 10.92
C CYS A 511 -7.04 4.19 10.73
N ASP A 512 -6.52 4.38 9.52
CA ASP A 512 -5.08 4.57 9.30
C ASP A 512 -4.63 5.97 9.72
N THR A 513 -4.63 6.19 11.03
CA THR A 513 -4.30 7.44 11.72
C THR A 513 -2.94 7.34 12.43
N THR A 514 -2.52 8.41 13.10
CA THR A 514 -1.33 8.37 13.97
C THR A 514 -1.43 7.34 15.11
N ASP A 515 -2.63 6.94 15.51
CA ASP A 515 -2.86 5.90 16.52
C ASP A 515 -2.55 4.48 15.97
N ASN A 516 -2.45 4.34 14.65
CA ASN A 516 -2.14 3.10 13.95
C ASN A 516 -0.63 2.79 13.93
N ILE A 517 0.23 3.69 14.43
CA ILE A 517 1.69 3.59 14.27
C ILE A 517 2.35 2.86 15.43
N ASN A 518 3.01 1.73 15.14
CA ASN A 518 3.93 1.12 16.10
C ASN A 518 5.26 1.88 16.11
N GLN A 519 5.46 2.73 17.11
CA GLN A 519 6.63 3.62 17.21
C GLN A 519 7.97 2.87 17.32
N LEU A 520 8.01 1.71 18.00
CA LEU A 520 9.24 0.93 18.09
C LEU A 520 9.64 0.36 16.72
N GLY A 521 8.70 -0.32 16.06
CA GLY A 521 8.91 -0.86 14.72
C GLY A 521 9.32 0.25 13.74
N TYR A 522 8.59 1.36 13.76
CA TYR A 522 8.83 2.50 12.90
C TYR A 522 10.23 3.11 13.08
N GLU A 523 10.64 3.37 14.32
CA GLU A 523 11.98 3.89 14.59
C GLU A 523 13.07 2.96 14.06
N LYS A 524 12.94 1.64 14.26
CA LYS A 524 13.94 0.67 13.78
C LYS A 524 14.00 0.58 12.27
N MET A 525 12.86 0.67 11.59
CA MET A 525 12.81 0.72 10.12
C MET A 525 13.49 1.97 9.57
N VAL A 526 13.26 3.13 10.19
CA VAL A 526 13.91 4.38 9.74
C VAL A 526 15.41 4.40 10.08
N GLN A 527 15.82 3.82 11.21
CA GLN A 527 17.24 3.62 11.52
C GLN A 527 17.93 2.69 10.51
N ALA A 528 17.26 1.63 10.06
CA ALA A 528 17.75 0.76 8.99
C ALA A 528 17.87 1.51 7.66
N ALA A 529 16.87 2.33 7.31
CA ALA A 529 16.89 3.18 6.12
C ALA A 529 18.06 4.17 6.13
N ALA A 530 18.28 4.84 7.27
CA ALA A 530 19.42 5.72 7.49
C ALA A 530 20.76 4.99 7.30
N TYR A 531 20.88 3.78 7.85
CA TYR A 531 22.09 2.97 7.71
C TYR A 531 22.37 2.61 6.26
N MET A 532 21.34 2.19 5.52
CA MET A 532 21.48 1.85 4.10
C MET A 532 21.97 3.05 3.30
N LEU A 533 21.34 4.22 3.49
CA LEU A 533 21.75 5.43 2.78
C LEU A 533 23.21 5.80 3.09
N GLU A 534 23.61 5.71 4.37
CA GLU A 534 24.99 5.97 4.78
C GLU A 534 25.97 4.95 4.18
N PHE A 535 25.65 3.65 4.23
CA PHE A 535 26.46 2.59 3.64
C PHE A 535 26.70 2.81 2.14
N LEU A 536 25.64 3.14 1.39
CA LEU A 536 25.73 3.39 -0.05
C LEU A 536 26.51 4.69 -0.34
N GLY A 537 26.22 5.74 0.41
CA GLY A 537 26.87 7.05 0.27
C GLY A 537 28.38 7.02 0.52
N GLN A 538 28.84 6.09 1.35
CA GLN A 538 30.26 5.88 1.71
C GLN A 538 30.94 4.76 0.90
N LYS A 539 30.22 4.08 0.00
CA LYS A 539 30.80 3.01 -0.82
C LYS A 539 31.72 3.61 -1.89
N ASP A 540 32.98 3.18 -1.96
CA ASP A 540 33.96 3.76 -2.90
C ASP A 540 33.58 3.60 -4.39
N ASP A 541 33.15 2.40 -4.79
CA ASP A 541 32.67 2.08 -6.13
C ASP A 541 31.31 1.39 -6.05
N LEU A 542 30.28 2.22 -5.89
CA LEU A 542 28.90 1.75 -5.78
C LEU A 542 28.40 1.16 -7.10
N MET A 543 28.82 1.73 -8.23
CA MET A 543 28.40 1.31 -9.56
C MET A 543 28.80 -0.14 -9.84
N THR A 544 30.09 -0.47 -9.69
CA THR A 544 30.58 -1.84 -9.89
C THR A 544 30.04 -2.79 -8.82
N TRP A 545 29.81 -2.29 -7.61
CA TRP A 545 29.22 -3.10 -6.55
C TRP A 545 27.74 -3.42 -6.81
N LEU A 546 26.96 -2.54 -7.41
CA LEU A 546 25.57 -2.82 -7.78
C LEU A 546 25.48 -3.66 -9.06
N TYR A 547 26.34 -3.38 -10.03
CA TYR A 547 26.30 -3.95 -11.38
C TYR A 547 27.64 -4.64 -11.71
N PRO A 548 27.96 -5.79 -11.08
CA PRO A 548 29.26 -6.45 -11.25
C PRO A 548 29.56 -6.90 -12.69
N ASN A 549 28.53 -7.04 -13.53
CA ASN A 549 28.65 -7.41 -14.95
C ASN A 549 28.55 -6.19 -15.89
N GLY A 550 28.68 -4.98 -15.33
CA GLY A 550 28.44 -3.72 -16.02
C GLY A 550 26.95 -3.40 -16.17
N ARG A 551 26.65 -2.12 -16.39
CA ARG A 551 25.30 -1.66 -16.70
C ARG A 551 25.17 -1.46 -18.20
N PRO A 552 24.30 -2.22 -18.89
CA PRO A 552 24.01 -1.93 -20.29
C PRO A 552 23.39 -0.54 -20.41
N LYS A 553 23.64 0.14 -21.55
CA LYS A 553 22.99 1.42 -21.87
C LYS A 553 21.48 1.28 -21.68
N PRO A 554 20.79 2.29 -21.13
CA PRO A 554 19.34 2.27 -21.05
C PRO A 554 18.76 1.98 -22.43
N ARG A 555 17.86 1.01 -22.53
CA ARG A 555 17.14 0.77 -23.78
C ARG A 555 16.26 1.99 -24.04
N LEU A 556 16.39 2.56 -25.23
CA LEU A 556 15.57 3.68 -25.68
C LEU A 556 14.10 3.23 -25.85
N PRO A 557 13.13 4.15 -25.82
CA PRO A 557 11.69 3.84 -25.84
C PRO A 557 11.22 3.01 -27.05
N ASP A 558 11.95 3.05 -28.18
CA ASP A 558 11.54 2.41 -29.43
C ASP A 558 11.64 0.86 -29.40
N GLU A 559 12.31 0.29 -28.40
CA GLU A 559 12.47 -1.16 -28.27
C GLU A 559 11.46 -1.85 -27.36
N TYR A 560 10.59 -1.15 -26.61
CA TYR A 560 9.47 -1.80 -25.92
C TYR A 560 8.55 -0.81 -25.22
N PHE A 561 7.25 -0.83 -25.54
CA PHE A 561 6.12 -0.55 -24.64
C PHE A 561 4.73 -1.09 -25.09
N PRO A 562 4.57 -1.96 -26.13
CA PRO A 562 3.36 -2.75 -26.19
C PRO A 562 3.44 -3.97 -25.28
N ASN A 563 4.57 -4.68 -25.13
CA ASN A 563 4.57 -6.10 -24.71
C ASN A 563 5.40 -6.48 -23.46
N SER A 564 5.87 -5.56 -22.60
CA SER A 564 6.47 -5.96 -21.30
C SER A 564 5.40 -6.19 -20.26
N ASP A 565 5.41 -7.40 -19.70
CA ASP A 565 4.64 -7.79 -18.53
C ASP A 565 4.91 -6.86 -17.32
N TYR A 566 6.06 -6.20 -17.28
CA TYR A 566 6.47 -5.35 -16.17
C TYR A 566 5.55 -4.15 -15.86
N PHE A 567 5.10 -3.43 -16.89
CA PHE A 567 4.16 -2.31 -16.71
C PHE A 567 2.70 -2.72 -16.87
N ARG A 568 2.46 -3.99 -17.27
CA ARG A 568 1.14 -4.60 -17.36
C ARG A 568 0.74 -5.34 -16.08
N ASN A 569 1.70 -5.66 -15.21
CA ASN A 569 1.54 -6.35 -13.93
C ASN A 569 2.19 -5.53 -12.82
N ILE A 570 1.74 -4.30 -12.63
CA ILE A 570 2.14 -3.57 -11.45
C ILE A 570 1.15 -4.08 -10.39
N ASP A 571 1.59 -4.77 -9.35
CA ASP A 571 0.72 -5.06 -8.20
C ASP A 571 0.57 -3.72 -7.44
N ILE A 572 -0.52 -3.38 -6.72
CA ILE A 572 -0.75 -2.25 -5.76
C ILE A 572 -2.04 -2.63 -5.05
#